data_AF-A0A0F6SR49-F1
#
_entry.id   AF-A0A0F6SR49-F1
#
_cell.length_a   1.000
_cell.length_b   1.000
_cell.length_c   1.000
_cell.angle_alpha   90.00
_cell.angle_beta   90.00
_cell.angle_gamma   90.00
#
_symmetry.space_group_name_H-M   'P 1'
#
loop_
_entity.id
_entity.type
_entity.pdbx_description
1 polymer ?
#
loop_
_entity_poly.entity_id
_entity_poly.type
_entity_poly.pdbx_seq_one_letter_code
_entity_poly.pdbx_strand_id
1 'polypeptide(L)' 'MRFYVTNRDTDPPMGSRGTWVNLLRDNWDDYGFKTSFHVKLYRDNGETIQLGMVKILRAGQIEFLLT' A
#
# COMPACT_ATOMS: atom_id res chain seq x y z
N MET A 1 2.59 -14.01 -5.25
CA MET A 1 2.31 -13.24 -4.00
C MET A 1 1.14 -12.32 -4.26
N ARG A 2 0.20 -12.17 -3.32
CA ARG A 2 -1.01 -11.35 -3.49
C ARG A 2 -0.85 -9.99 -2.83
N PHE A 3 -1.41 -8.96 -3.45
CA PHE A 3 -1.40 -7.58 -2.95
C PHE A 3 -2.83 -7.10 -2.80
N TYR A 4 -3.13 -6.47 -1.68
CA TYR A 4 -4.41 -5.85 -1.39
C TYR A 4 -4.20 -4.37 -1.13
N VAL A 5 -5.07 -3.53 -1.71
CA VAL A 5 -5.05 -2.09 -1.47
C VAL A 5 -6.19 -1.77 -0.52
N THR A 6 -5.89 -1.09 0.59
CA THR A 6 -6.85 -0.70 1.62
C THR A 6 -6.80 0.80 1.89
N ASN A 7 -7.90 1.34 2.42
CA ASN A 7 -7.93 2.67 3.05
C ASN A 7 -7.86 2.50 4.56
N ARG A 8 -7.61 3.60 5.29
CA ARG A 8 -7.48 3.61 6.75
C ARG A 8 -8.67 2.99 7.49
N ASP A 9 -9.86 3.13 6.91
CA ASP A 9 -11.12 2.64 7.48
C ASP A 9 -11.58 1.32 6.85
N THR A 10 -10.70 0.64 6.11
CA THR A 10 -11.02 -0.63 5.44
C THR A 10 -10.07 -1.70 5.93
N ASP A 11 -10.61 -2.67 6.64
CA ASP A 11 -9.83 -3.84 7.04
C ASP A 11 -9.37 -4.62 5.80
N PRO A 12 -8.11 -5.10 5.77
CA PRO A 12 -7.69 -6.02 4.74
C PRO A 12 -8.48 -7.33 4.88
N PRO A 13 -8.63 -8.11 3.80
CA PRO A 13 -9.32 -9.39 3.87
C PRO A 13 -8.59 -10.34 4.84
N MET A 14 -9.10 -10.44 6.06
CA MET A 14 -8.62 -11.34 7.08
C MET A 14 -8.92 -12.78 6.62
N GLY A 15 -7.88 -13.58 6.39
CA GLY A 15 -8.03 -14.97 5.93
C GLY A 15 -7.52 -15.28 4.52
N SER A 16 -6.75 -14.38 3.89
CA SER A 16 -5.98 -14.74 2.70
C SER A 16 -5.03 -15.91 3.03
N ARG A 17 -5.26 -17.09 2.42
CA ARG A 17 -4.33 -18.23 2.51
C ARG A 17 -2.97 -17.88 1.89
N GLY A 18 -1.88 -18.19 2.60
CA GLY A 18 -0.50 -17.95 2.17
C GLY A 18 0.02 -16.55 2.52
N THR A 19 1.23 -16.21 2.06
CA THR A 19 1.85 -14.89 2.30
C THR A 19 1.26 -13.81 1.37
N TRP A 20 0.91 -12.65 1.93
CA TRP A 20 0.31 -11.53 1.19
C TRP A 20 0.72 -10.17 1.73
N VAL A 21 0.52 -9.14 0.91
CA VAL A 21 0.94 -7.76 1.19
C VAL A 21 -0.28 -6.85 1.25
N ASN A 22 -0.38 -6.03 2.30
CA ASN A 22 -1.31 -4.92 2.38
C ASN A 22 -0.61 -3.61 1.98
N LEU A 23 -1.23 -2.87 1.07
CA LEU A 23 -0.86 -1.53 0.64
C LEU A 23 -1.92 -0.57 1.19
N LEU A 24 -1.67 -0.04 2.38
CA LEU A 24 -2.54 0.94 3.00
C LEU A 24 -2.28 2.30 2.37
N ARG A 25 -3.27 2.87 1.67
CA ARG A 25 -3.16 4.21 1.10
C ARG A 25 -2.92 5.23 2.19
N ASP A 26 -1.87 6.02 2.02
CA ASP A 26 -1.71 7.27 2.76
C ASP A 26 -2.32 8.40 1.92
N ASN A 27 -3.29 9.09 2.49
CA ASN A 27 -4.05 10.16 1.82
C ASN A 27 -3.54 11.56 2.22
N TRP A 28 -2.34 11.67 2.78
CA TRP A 28 -1.74 12.98 2.96
C TRP A 28 -1.50 13.60 1.57
N ASP A 29 -1.94 14.84 1.41
CA ASP A 29 -2.29 15.47 0.13
C ASP A 29 -1.09 15.78 -0.77
N ASP A 30 -0.53 14.75 -1.40
CA ASP A 30 0.44 14.85 -2.50
C ASP A 30 -0.27 15.34 -3.80
N TYR A 31 -0.84 16.55 -3.78
CA TYR A 31 -1.37 17.26 -4.97
C TYR A 31 -2.30 16.39 -5.85
N GLY A 32 -3.17 15.58 -5.23
CA GLY A 32 -4.11 14.69 -5.94
C GLY A 32 -3.55 13.34 -6.42
N PHE A 33 -2.26 13.04 -6.23
CA PHE A 33 -1.66 11.75 -6.59
C PHE A 33 -1.52 10.83 -5.37
N LYS A 34 -2.53 9.97 -5.17
CA LYS A 34 -2.53 8.94 -4.11
C LYS A 34 -1.60 7.76 -4.45
N THR A 35 -0.30 8.00 -4.40
CA THR A 35 0.77 7.03 -4.75
C THR A 35 1.57 6.54 -3.54
N SER A 36 1.35 7.13 -2.37
CA SER A 36 2.02 6.78 -1.12
C SER A 36 1.26 5.67 -0.38
N PHE A 37 1.96 4.61 -0.01
CA PHE A 37 1.40 3.45 0.68
C PHE A 37 2.25 3.05 1.88
N HIS A 38 1.60 2.77 3.02
CA HIS A 38 2.21 2.03 4.12
C HIS A 38 2.07 0.54 3.85
N VAL A 39 3.19 -0.17 3.82
CA VAL A 39 3.26 -1.57 3.43
C VAL A 39 3.38 -2.47 4.65
N LYS A 40 2.51 -3.49 4.71
CA LYS A 40 2.59 -4.58 5.70
C LYS A 40 2.59 -5.92 4.98
N LEU A 41 3.52 -6.80 5.36
CA LEU A 41 3.58 -8.18 4.90
C LEU A 41 2.95 -9.08 5.96
N TYR A 42 2.01 -9.92 5.54
CA TYR A 42 1.38 -10.94 6.37
C TYR A 42 1.89 -12.30 5.91
N ARG A 43 2.54 -13.04 6.82
CA ARG A 43 3.04 -14.39 6.57
C ARG A 43 2.01 -15.44 6.96
N ASP A 44 2.18 -16.63 6.42
CA ASP A 44 1.34 -17.80 6.69
C ASP A 44 1.42 -18.30 8.13
N ASN A 45 2.55 -18.07 8.81
CA ASN A 45 2.75 -18.34 10.24
C ASN A 45 2.07 -17.30 11.18
N GLY A 46 1.33 -16.33 10.63
CA GLY A 46 0.67 -15.26 11.39
C GLY A 46 1.55 -14.05 11.72
N GLU A 47 2.84 -14.08 11.38
CA GLU A 47 3.74 -12.95 11.57
C GLU A 47 3.34 -11.79 10.64
N THR A 48 3.36 -10.57 11.18
CA THR A 48 3.17 -9.34 10.40
C THR A 48 4.44 -8.51 10.45
N ILE A 49 4.96 -8.13 9.29
CA ILE A 49 6.16 -7.31 9.16
C ILE A 49 5.76 -5.96 8.56
N GLN A 50 6.08 -4.87 9.25
CA GLN A 50 5.91 -3.52 8.73
C GLN A 50 7.11 -3.16 7.85
N LEU A 51 6.88 -3.02 6.55
CA LEU A 51 7.93 -2.72 5.56
C LEU A 51 8.15 -1.21 5.38
N GLY A 52 7.29 -0.38 5.97
CA GLY A 52 7.38 1.08 5.91
C GLY A 52 6.60 1.69 4.75
N MET A 53 6.92 2.94 4.42
CA MET A 53 6.24 3.70 3.39
C MET A 53 6.95 3.55 2.04
N VAL A 54 6.18 3.36 0.97
CA VAL A 54 6.68 3.32 -0.41
C VAL A 54 5.82 4.20 -1.30
N LYS A 55 6.43 4.73 -2.37
CA LYS A 55 5.69 5.32 -3.49
C LYS A 55 5.59 4.30 -4.62
N ILE A 56 4.39 4.06 -5.12
CA ILE A 56 4.12 3.18 -6.26
C ILE A 56 3.58 4.03 -7.41
N LEU A 57 4.35 4.09 -8.50
CA LEU A 57 4.04 4.91 -9.68
C LEU A 57 3.82 4.00 -10.90
N ARG A 58 3.00 4.45 -11.85
CA ARG A 58 2.95 3.85 -13.19
C ARG A 58 4.17 4.30 -13.99
N ALA A 59 4.74 3.42 -14.82
CA ALA A 59 5.78 3.82 -15.75
C ALA A 59 5.32 4.98 -16.64
N GLY A 60 6.12 6.05 -16.72
CA GLY A 60 5.78 7.29 -17.43
C GLY A 60 4.84 8.22 -16.67
N GLN A 61 4.49 7.93 -15.41
CA GLN A 61 3.81 8.88 -14.55
C GLN A 61 4.79 9.98 -14.14
N ILE A 62 4.58 11.18 -14.67
CA ILE A 62 5.40 12.35 -14.41
C ILE A 62 4.76 13.11 -13.25
N GLU A 63 5.51 13.39 -12.18
CA GLU A 63 5.06 14.34 -11.15
C GLU A 63 5.04 15.73 -11.81
N PHE A 64 3.85 16.23 -12.14
CA PHE A 64 3.72 17.62 -12.54
C PHE A 64 3.95 18.48 -11.30
N LEU A 65 5.16 19.00 -11.14
CA LEU A 65 5.40 20.18 -10.33
C LEU A 65 4.66 21.33 -11.01
N LEU A 66 3.51 21.71 -10.46
CA LEU A 66 2.85 22.97 -10.81
C LEU A 66 3.83 24.11 -10.43
N THR A 67 4.46 24.69 -11.44
CA THR A 67 5.22 25.96 -11.37
C THR A 67 4.31 27.16 -11.30
#